data_AF-A0A7K5RBU8-F1
#
_entry.id   AF-A0A7K5RBU8-F1
#
_cell.length_a   1.000
_cell.length_b   1.000
_cell.length_c   1.000
_cell.angle_alpha   90.00
_cell.angle_beta   90.00
_cell.angle_gamma   90.00
#
_symmetry.space_group_name_H-M   'P 1'
#
loop_
_entity.id
_entity.type
_entity.pdbx_description
1 polymer ?
#
loop_
_entity_poly.entity_id
_entity_poly.type
_entity_poly.pdbx_seq_one_letter_code
_entity_poly.pdbx_strand_id
1 'polypeptide(L)'
;RWFHLPCAKEGGCVNQYITPYSSYCHEHRPQQEAQETQEPGTNCLICMEPVEDRMTFTTMVCPSCKRAWFHRDCIQGQAMRAGALFFQCPLCRNGEAFVVEMFSLGIRVPFR
;
A
#
# COMPACT_ATOMS: atom_id res chain seq x y z
N ARG A 1 -0.73 20.47 2.91
CA ARG A 1 0.65 20.86 2.53
C ARG A 1 0.92 20.32 1.14
N TRP A 2 1.70 21.00 0.31
CA TRP A 2 2.06 20.53 -1.04
C TRP A 2 3.48 19.99 -1.02
N PHE A 3 3.70 18.86 -1.68
CA PHE A 3 4.99 18.20 -1.77
C PHE A 3 5.25 17.81 -3.22
N HIS A 4 6.49 17.96 -3.69
CA HIS A 4 6.88 17.28 -4.93
C HIS A 4 6.70 15.78 -4.75
N LEU A 5 6.25 15.09 -5.79
CA LEU A 5 5.91 13.68 -5.69
C LEU A 5 7.07 12.78 -5.21
N PRO A 6 8.31 12.94 -5.71
CA PRO A 6 9.45 12.17 -5.19
C PRO A 6 9.74 12.49 -3.72
N CYS A 7 9.75 13.78 -3.36
CA CYS A 7 10.00 14.22 -1.98
C CYS A 7 8.94 13.74 -0.99
N ALA A 8 7.66 13.64 -1.41
CA ALA A 8 6.61 13.07 -0.59
C ALA A 8 6.88 11.59 -0.29
N LYS A 9 7.28 10.82 -1.30
CA LYS A 9 7.62 9.40 -1.13
C LYS A 9 8.82 9.22 -0.19
N GLU A 10 9.90 9.96 -0.42
CA GLU A 10 11.12 9.93 0.40
C GLU A 10 10.84 10.35 1.85
N GLY A 11 10.01 11.37 2.03
CA GLY A 11 9.58 11.87 3.34
C GLY A 11 8.48 11.06 4.01
N GLY A 12 8.14 9.85 3.51
CA GLY A 12 7.10 9.00 4.10
C GLY A 12 5.70 9.64 4.14
N CYS A 13 5.42 10.57 3.24
CA CYS A 13 4.14 11.25 3.11
C CYS A 13 3.17 10.43 2.24
N VAL A 14 1.87 10.60 2.48
CA VAL A 14 0.80 9.92 1.74
C VAL A 14 0.03 10.96 0.93
N ASN A 15 -0.07 10.75 -0.38
CA ASN A 15 -0.94 11.53 -1.26
C ASN A 15 -2.05 10.61 -1.78
N GLN A 16 -3.30 11.04 -1.58
CA GLN A 16 -4.47 10.33 -2.11
C GLN A 16 -4.79 10.85 -3.51
N TYR A 17 -4.94 9.93 -4.46
CA TYR A 17 -5.20 10.24 -5.87
C TYR A 17 -6.70 10.25 -6.21
N ILE A 18 -7.53 10.54 -5.21
CA ILE A 18 -8.99 10.65 -5.30
C ILE A 18 -9.42 11.94 -4.62
N THR A 19 -10.50 12.57 -5.10
CA THR A 19 -11.03 13.80 -4.51
C THR A 19 -11.30 13.62 -3.01
N PRO A 20 -10.84 14.55 -2.14
CA PRO A 20 -10.38 15.91 -2.46
C PRO A 20 -8.87 16.06 -2.72
N TYR A 21 -8.16 14.96 -3.03
CA TYR A 21 -6.70 14.90 -3.25
C TYR A 21 -5.88 15.27 -2.01
N SER A 22 -6.23 14.66 -0.88
CA SER A 22 -5.59 14.90 0.41
C SER A 22 -4.11 14.49 0.42
N SER A 23 -3.29 15.30 1.09
CA SER A 23 -1.87 15.04 1.33
C SER A 23 -1.57 15.07 2.83
N TYR A 24 -0.95 14.01 3.33
CA TYR A 24 -0.62 13.83 4.73
C TYR A 24 0.88 13.75 4.93
N CYS A 25 1.42 14.44 5.93
CA CYS A 25 2.83 14.33 6.29
C CYS A 25 3.11 12.99 6.99
N HIS A 26 4.39 12.67 7.17
CA HIS A 26 4.83 11.49 7.92
C HIS A 26 4.08 11.31 9.26
N GLU A 27 3.87 12.37 10.04
CA GLU A 27 3.25 12.30 11.36
C GLU A 27 1.73 12.06 11.33
N HIS A 28 1.05 12.53 10.28
CA HIS A 28 -0.42 12.53 10.19
C HIS A 28 -0.95 11.61 9.09
N ARG A 29 -0.09 10.76 8.52
CA ARG A 29 -0.48 9.85 7.45
C ARG A 29 -1.44 8.77 7.96
N PRO A 30 -2.37 8.29 7.12
CA PRO A 30 -3.12 7.09 7.43
C PRO A 30 -2.15 5.90 7.58
N GLN A 31 -2.45 5.03 8.53
CA GLN A 31 -1.70 3.82 8.81
C GLN A 31 -2.67 2.64 8.82
N GLN A 32 -2.21 1.47 8.39
CA GLN A 32 -2.98 0.24 8.58
C GLN A 32 -3.09 -0.03 10.07
N GLU A 33 -4.24 -0.52 10.52
CA GLU A 33 -4.41 -0.95 11.91
C GLU A 33 -3.29 -1.93 12.26
N ALA A 34 -2.57 -1.62 13.34
CA ALA A 34 -1.43 -2.41 13.79
C ALA A 34 -1.88 -3.85 14.02
N GLN A 35 -1.46 -4.75 13.14
CA GLN A 35 -1.61 -6.18 13.39
C GLN A 35 -0.52 -6.61 14.35
N GLU A 36 -0.94 -7.20 15.45
CA GLU A 36 -0.05 -7.85 16.39
C GLU A 36 0.65 -9.00 15.65
N THR A 37 1.95 -8.82 15.44
CA THR A 37 2.96 -9.82 15.06
C THR A 37 2.87 -10.42 13.65
N GLN A 38 3.82 -10.01 12.81
CA GLN A 38 4.25 -10.81 11.65
C GLN A 38 4.90 -12.11 12.12
N GLU A 39 4.70 -13.19 11.38
CA GLU A 39 5.61 -14.34 11.49
C GLU A 39 6.97 -13.95 10.87
N PRO A 40 8.09 -14.21 11.55
CA PRO A 40 9.42 -13.87 11.04
C PRO A 40 9.69 -14.55 9.70
N GLY A 41 10.25 -13.81 8.74
CA GLY A 41 10.54 -14.34 7.40
C GLY A 41 9.38 -14.26 6.40
N THR A 42 8.43 -13.35 6.61
CA THR A 42 7.37 -13.11 5.64
C THR A 42 7.93 -12.47 4.37
N ASN A 43 7.67 -13.08 3.22
CA ASN A 43 8.12 -12.56 1.92
C ASN A 43 7.02 -11.77 1.21
N CYS A 44 7.42 -10.77 0.42
CA CYS A 44 6.52 -10.07 -0.46
C CYS A 44 6.01 -11.02 -1.55
N LEU A 45 4.70 -11.17 -1.71
CA LEU A 45 4.13 -12.08 -2.71
C LEU A 45 4.32 -11.63 -4.18
N ILE A 46 4.91 -10.47 -4.41
CA ILE A 46 5.14 -9.91 -5.76
C ILE A 46 6.59 -10.15 -6.22
N CYS A 47 7.57 -9.79 -5.39
CA CYS A 47 8.99 -9.95 -5.71
C CYS A 47 9.64 -11.19 -5.07
N MET A 48 8.95 -11.86 -4.14
CA MET A 48 9.45 -13.00 -3.36
C MET A 48 10.63 -12.69 -2.42
N GLU A 49 10.95 -11.41 -2.21
CA GLU A 49 11.97 -10.94 -1.27
C GLU A 49 11.36 -10.64 0.11
N PRO A 50 12.14 -10.73 1.21
CA PRO A 50 11.66 -10.48 2.56
C PRO A 50 11.13 -9.04 2.72
N VAL A 51 10.03 -8.89 3.44
CA VAL A 51 9.56 -7.58 3.92
C VAL A 51 10.15 -7.28 5.29
N GLU A 52 10.14 -6.01 5.71
CA GLU A 52 10.51 -5.65 7.08
C GLU A 52 9.53 -6.31 8.07
N ASP A 53 10.07 -6.84 9.18
CA ASP A 53 9.34 -7.53 10.25
C ASP A 53 8.26 -6.67 10.96
N ARG A 54 8.20 -5.38 10.61
CA ARG A 54 7.27 -4.40 11.17
C ARG A 54 6.47 -3.74 10.05
N MET A 55 5.23 -3.39 10.37
CA MET A 55 4.44 -2.47 9.55
C MET A 55 5.09 -1.09 9.58
N THR A 56 5.69 -0.69 8.47
CA THR A 56 6.32 0.61 8.27
C THR A 56 5.69 1.29 7.06
N PHE A 57 6.18 2.48 6.68
CA PHE A 57 5.69 3.11 5.44
C PHE A 57 6.03 2.28 4.19
N THR A 58 7.10 1.47 4.23
CA THR A 58 7.60 0.69 3.10
C THR A 58 6.93 -0.68 2.99
N THR A 59 6.23 -1.15 4.02
CA THR A 59 5.55 -2.45 4.05
C THR A 59 4.04 -2.28 4.19
N MET A 60 3.28 -3.13 3.48
CA MET A 60 1.81 -3.11 3.52
C MET A 60 1.26 -4.54 3.58
N VAL A 61 0.07 -4.69 4.17
CA VAL A 61 -0.65 -5.97 4.26
C VAL A 61 -2.00 -5.88 3.56
N CYS A 62 -2.51 -7.00 3.07
CA CYS A 62 -3.91 -7.08 2.67
C CYS A 62 -4.84 -6.94 3.90
N PRO A 63 -5.79 -5.98 3.90
CA PRO A 63 -6.69 -5.77 5.03
C PRO A 63 -7.63 -6.97 5.28
N SER A 64 -7.97 -7.71 4.22
CA SER A 64 -8.94 -8.80 4.28
C SER A 64 -8.34 -10.10 4.82
N CYS A 65 -7.22 -10.55 4.24
CA CYS A 65 -6.65 -11.85 4.61
C CYS A 65 -5.55 -11.76 5.66
N LYS A 66 -4.96 -10.58 5.89
CA LYS A 66 -3.92 -10.33 6.90
C LYS A 66 -2.64 -11.18 6.75
N ARG A 67 -2.54 -11.95 5.66
CA ARG A 67 -1.48 -12.92 5.36
C ARG A 67 -0.64 -12.55 4.15
N ALA A 68 -1.14 -11.65 3.31
CA ALA A 68 -0.46 -11.20 2.11
C ALA A 68 0.26 -9.88 2.41
N TRP A 69 1.59 -9.93 2.36
CA TRP A 69 2.47 -8.81 2.66
C TRP A 69 3.20 -8.35 1.42
N PHE A 70 3.52 -7.07 1.37
CA PHE A 70 4.12 -6.46 0.20
C PHE A 70 5.02 -5.28 0.52
N HIS A 71 6.06 -5.09 -0.28
CA HIS A 71 6.70 -3.78 -0.35
C HIS A 71 5.74 -2.78 -1.03
N ARG A 72 5.71 -1.57 -0.51
CA ARG A 72 4.90 -0.46 -1.04
C ARG A 72 5.13 -0.25 -2.53
N ASP A 73 6.40 -0.30 -2.94
CA ASP A 73 6.81 -0.12 -4.34
C ASP A 73 6.36 -1.26 -5.24
N CYS A 74 6.36 -2.50 -4.74
CA CYS A 74 5.86 -3.65 -5.48
C CYS A 74 4.35 -3.53 -5.72
N ILE A 75 3.58 -3.16 -4.70
CA ILE A 75 2.15 -2.90 -4.85
C ILE A 75 1.88 -1.73 -5.78
N GLN A 76 2.63 -0.63 -5.67
CA GLN A 76 2.49 0.51 -6.56
C GLN A 76 2.73 0.11 -8.02
N GLY A 77 3.74 -0.73 -8.28
CA GLY A 77 4.00 -1.30 -9.60
C GLY A 77 2.88 -2.22 -10.08
N GLN A 78 2.34 -3.08 -9.21
CA GLN A 78 1.22 -3.96 -9.53
C GLN A 78 -0.04 -3.16 -9.86
N ALA A 79 -0.41 -2.17 -9.04
CA ALA A 79 -1.55 -1.28 -9.26
C ALA A 79 -1.45 -0.56 -10.61
N MET A 80 -0.27 0.00 -10.92
CA MET A 80 -0.02 0.66 -12.21
C MET A 80 -0.10 -0.29 -13.40
N ARG A 81 0.10 -1.61 -13.21
CA ARG A 81 -0.01 -2.64 -14.26
C ARG A 81 -1.42 -3.20 -14.40
N ALA A 82 -2.08 -3.52 -13.30
CA ALA A 82 -3.40 -4.13 -13.28
C ALA A 82 -4.52 -3.14 -13.61
N GLY A 83 -4.40 -1.88 -13.15
CA GLY A 83 -5.50 -0.92 -13.21
C GLY A 83 -6.62 -1.25 -12.21
N ALA A 84 -7.53 -0.30 -12.00
CA ALA A 84 -8.55 -0.37 -10.95
C ALA A 84 -9.47 -1.60 -11.05
N LEU A 85 -9.73 -2.09 -12.27
CA LEU A 85 -10.65 -3.22 -12.52
C LEU A 85 -10.07 -4.58 -12.10
N PHE A 86 -8.74 -4.73 -12.12
CA PHE A 86 -8.06 -6.01 -11.87
C PHE A 86 -7.10 -5.96 -10.68
N PHE A 87 -7.01 -4.82 -10.01
CA PHE A 87 -6.17 -4.67 -8.84
C PHE A 87 -6.86 -5.33 -7.64
N GLN A 88 -6.30 -6.44 -7.17
CA GLN A 88 -6.84 -7.24 -6.08
C GLN A 88 -5.71 -7.97 -5.36
N CYS A 89 -5.98 -8.43 -4.13
CA CYS A 89 -5.00 -9.22 -3.40
C CYS A 89 -4.65 -10.51 -4.18
N PRO A 90 -3.36 -10.77 -4.47
CA PRO A 90 -2.95 -12.01 -5.16
C PRO A 90 -3.31 -13.29 -4.40
N LEU A 91 -3.43 -13.23 -3.07
CA LEU A 91 -3.69 -14.38 -2.21
C LEU A 91 -5.18 -14.69 -2.07
N CYS A 92 -5.99 -13.73 -1.62
CA CYS A 92 -7.41 -13.96 -1.31
C CYS A 92 -8.38 -13.46 -2.38
N ARG A 93 -7.89 -12.76 -3.41
CA ARG A 93 -8.68 -12.17 -4.50
C ARG A 93 -9.79 -11.21 -4.06
N ASN A 94 -9.76 -10.72 -2.82
CA ASN A 94 -10.62 -9.61 -2.42
C ASN A 94 -10.11 -8.34 -3.12
N GLY A 95 -10.92 -7.78 -4.02
CA GLY A 95 -10.64 -6.54 -4.73
C GLY A 95 -11.15 -5.32 -3.98
N GLU A 96 -12.39 -5.34 -3.50
CA GLU A 96 -13.07 -4.15 -2.94
C GLU A 96 -12.33 -3.58 -1.72
N ALA A 97 -12.20 -4.35 -0.64
CA ALA A 97 -11.55 -3.89 0.59
C ALA A 97 -10.05 -3.62 0.36
N PHE A 98 -9.42 -4.42 -0.50
CA PHE A 98 -8.02 -4.26 -0.84
C PHE A 98 -7.74 -2.95 -1.58
N VAL A 99 -8.50 -2.67 -2.65
CA VAL A 99 -8.33 -1.47 -3.48
C VAL A 99 -8.59 -0.22 -2.64
N VAL A 100 -9.66 -0.19 -1.85
CA VAL A 100 -10.02 0.95 -0.99
C VAL A 100 -8.90 1.26 0.01
N GLU A 101 -8.36 0.25 0.69
CA GLU A 101 -7.28 0.41 1.64
C GLU A 101 -5.98 0.87 0.97
N MET A 102 -5.60 0.24 -0.16
CA MET A 102 -4.38 0.65 -0.87
C MET A 102 -4.50 2.10 -1.38
N PHE A 103 -5.67 2.53 -1.84
CA PHE A 103 -5.92 3.93 -2.20
C PHE A 103 -5.80 4.87 -1.01
N SER A 104 -6.39 4.54 0.14
CA SER A 104 -6.38 5.39 1.34
C SER A 104 -4.94 5.62 1.82
N LEU A 105 -4.10 4.60 1.69
CA LEU A 105 -2.66 4.62 1.99
C LEU A 105 -1.81 5.29 0.90
N GLY A 106 -2.42 5.80 -0.18
CA GLY A 106 -1.75 6.56 -1.24
C GLY A 106 -1.10 5.72 -2.33
N ILE A 107 -1.58 4.52 -2.59
CA ILE A 107 -1.25 3.77 -3.81
C ILE A 107 -2.05 4.33 -4.96
N ARG A 108 -1.35 4.75 -6.01
CA ARG A 108 -1.97 5.21 -7.25
C ARG A 108 -2.45 4.03 -8.08
N VAL A 109 -3.76 3.94 -8.32
CA VAL A 109 -4.35 2.91 -9.19
C VAL A 109 -5.08 3.60 -10.35
N PRO A 110 -4.58 3.50 -11.60
CA PRO A 110 -5.22 4.13 -12.75
C PRO A 110 -6.50 3.38 -13.16
N PHE A 111 -7.50 4.11 -13.66
CA PHE A 111 -8.58 3.53 -14.44
C PHE A 111 -8.10 3.30 -15.87
N ARG A 112 -7.98 2.04 -16.29
CA ARG A 112 -7.59 1.62 -17.64
C ARG A 112 -8.06 0.21 -17.92
#